data_AF-A0A4R4Y8L2-F1
#
_entry.id   AF-A0A4R4Y8L2-F1
#
_cell.length_a   1.000
_cell.length_b   1.000
_cell.length_c   1.000
_cell.angle_alpha   90.00
_cell.angle_beta   90.00
_cell.angle_gamma   90.00
#
_symmetry.space_group_name_H-M   'P 1'
#
loop_
_entity.id
_entity.type
_entity.pdbx_description
1 polymer ?
#
loop_
_entity_poly.entity_id
_entity_poly.type
_entity_poly.pdbx_seq_one_letter_code
_entity_poly.pdbx_strand_id
1 'polypeptide(L)'
;MSDPPSRVYVCKNEGPETPKSDACKAAVAAGGTQAFYDWNEVSLLEAGGRHRQLIPDGQLCSAGRAKYRGLDLPRADWPAKRMSSGAQTITYHASAPHSASNFEFYITRDGWSPTQPLRWSDLVHIQTFNRQNPTTFTKWTINIPPRTGRHILYSIWQRVVGSAEAFYTCSDVDFGGTTTPPTDPPTDPPTDPPTDPPTDPPSGTWTAGTAYSAGQQVTYNGATYKCLQPHTALAGWEPANTAALWQKV
;
A
#
# COMPACT_ATOMS: atom_id res chain seq x y z
N MET A 1 8.17 -10.88 0.68
CA MET A 1 8.45 -11.29 2.06
C MET A 1 7.45 -12.36 2.49
N SER A 2 7.86 -13.35 3.29
CA SER A 2 6.94 -14.39 3.78
C SER A 2 6.43 -14.11 5.19
N ASP A 3 7.15 -13.31 5.98
CA ASP A 3 6.69 -12.89 7.31
C ASP A 3 7.26 -11.50 7.69
N PRO A 4 6.44 -10.48 7.99
CA PRO A 4 5.03 -10.39 7.62
C PRO A 4 4.83 -10.64 6.12
N PRO A 5 3.82 -11.43 5.73
CA PRO A 5 3.65 -11.85 4.35
C PRO A 5 3.33 -10.63 3.47
N SER A 6 4.00 -10.52 2.33
CA SER A 6 3.72 -9.46 1.36
C SER A 6 2.40 -9.69 0.63
N ARG A 7 1.75 -8.64 0.15
CA ARG A 7 0.49 -8.70 -0.63
C ARG A 7 0.48 -9.80 -1.68
N VAL A 8 1.52 -9.86 -2.52
CA VAL A 8 1.66 -10.88 -3.56
C VAL A 8 1.74 -12.30 -3.00
N TYR A 9 2.40 -12.47 -1.85
CA TYR A 9 2.57 -13.75 -1.17
C TYR A 9 1.26 -14.20 -0.50
N VAL A 10 0.53 -13.25 0.10
CA VAL A 10 -0.81 -13.48 0.65
C VAL A 10 -1.75 -13.96 -0.45
N CYS A 11 -1.91 -13.19 -1.53
CA CYS A 11 -2.85 -13.54 -2.60
C CYS A 11 -2.46 -14.83 -3.34
N LYS A 12 -1.16 -15.09 -3.50
CA LYS A 12 -0.67 -16.40 -3.98
C LYS A 12 -1.12 -17.55 -3.07
N ASN A 13 -1.06 -17.38 -1.75
CA ASN A 13 -1.44 -18.43 -0.80
C ASN A 13 -2.96 -18.56 -0.62
N GLU A 14 -3.72 -17.50 -0.90
CA GLU A 14 -5.19 -17.60 -0.96
C GLU A 14 -5.67 -18.42 -2.16
N GLY A 15 -4.86 -18.47 -3.23
CA GLY A 15 -5.20 -19.13 -4.49
C GLY A 15 -5.62 -18.11 -5.55
N PRO A 16 -4.81 -17.88 -6.60
CA PRO A 16 -5.09 -16.83 -7.58
C PRO A 16 -6.42 -17.00 -8.34
N GLU A 17 -6.86 -18.24 -8.57
CA GLU A 17 -8.12 -18.53 -9.29
C GLU A 17 -9.36 -18.32 -8.43
N THR A 18 -9.23 -18.45 -7.10
CA THR A 18 -10.34 -18.35 -6.14
C THR A 18 -9.92 -17.61 -4.85
N PRO A 19 -9.45 -16.36 -4.94
CA PRO A 19 -8.95 -15.61 -3.80
C PRO A 19 -10.06 -15.37 -2.76
N LYS A 20 -9.67 -15.34 -1.49
CA LYS A 20 -10.61 -15.34 -0.36
C LYS A 20 -10.95 -13.92 0.08
N SER A 21 -9.92 -13.09 0.30
CA SER A 21 -10.09 -11.70 0.74
C SER A 21 -10.51 -10.81 -0.42
N ASP A 22 -11.31 -9.78 -0.12
CA ASP A 22 -11.80 -8.85 -1.12
C ASP A 22 -10.66 -8.02 -1.74
N ALA A 23 -9.61 -7.74 -0.97
CA ALA A 23 -8.39 -7.14 -1.47
C ALA A 23 -7.70 -8.04 -2.52
N CYS A 24 -7.54 -9.33 -2.26
CA CYS A 24 -6.92 -10.24 -3.24
C CYS A 24 -7.81 -10.51 -4.46
N LYS A 25 -9.15 -10.58 -4.29
CA LYS A 25 -10.09 -10.61 -5.43
C LYS A 25 -9.92 -9.40 -6.32
N ALA A 26 -9.86 -8.20 -5.73
CA ALA A 26 -9.66 -6.95 -6.46
C ALA A 26 -8.28 -6.91 -7.15
N ALA A 27 -7.24 -7.38 -6.47
CA ALA A 27 -5.89 -7.42 -7.01
C ALA A 27 -5.76 -8.39 -8.20
N VAL A 28 -6.40 -9.56 -8.12
CA VAL A 28 -6.50 -10.53 -9.23
C VAL A 28 -7.33 -9.96 -10.38
N ALA A 29 -8.49 -9.35 -10.10
CA ALA A 29 -9.30 -8.71 -11.14
C ALA A 29 -8.52 -7.60 -11.86
N ALA A 30 -7.68 -6.86 -11.13
CA ALA A 30 -6.84 -5.82 -11.69
C ALA A 30 -5.62 -6.37 -12.44
N GLY A 31 -4.88 -7.36 -11.91
CA GLY A 31 -3.59 -7.80 -12.45
C GLY A 31 -3.60 -9.11 -13.25
N GLY A 32 -4.67 -9.89 -13.18
CA GLY A 32 -4.74 -11.27 -13.65
C GLY A 32 -4.10 -12.27 -12.68
N THR A 33 -4.39 -13.56 -12.85
CA THR A 33 -3.91 -14.63 -11.95
C THR A 33 -2.40 -14.87 -12.08
N GLN A 34 -1.84 -14.71 -13.29
CA GLN A 34 -0.41 -14.95 -13.57
C GLN A 34 0.52 -14.12 -12.70
N ALA A 35 0.14 -12.89 -12.33
CA ALA A 35 0.92 -12.05 -11.42
C ALA A 35 1.18 -12.74 -10.06
N PHE A 36 0.25 -13.57 -9.60
CA PHE A 36 0.34 -14.24 -8.30
C PHE A 36 0.92 -15.65 -8.40
N TYR A 37 0.92 -16.26 -9.58
CA TYR A 37 1.78 -17.42 -9.85
C TYR A 37 3.26 -17.01 -9.87
N ASP A 38 3.54 -15.84 -10.43
CA ASP A 38 4.90 -15.27 -10.53
C ASP A 38 5.21 -14.35 -9.32
N TRP A 39 4.77 -14.77 -8.13
CA TRP A 39 4.85 -14.00 -6.88
C TRP A 39 6.29 -13.65 -6.46
N ASN A 40 7.26 -14.43 -6.93
CA ASN A 40 8.68 -14.31 -6.62
C ASN A 40 9.42 -13.34 -7.55
N GLU A 41 8.73 -12.69 -8.49
CA GLU A 41 9.35 -11.84 -9.51
C GLU A 41 8.72 -10.43 -9.59
N VAL A 42 8.29 -9.87 -8.45
CA VAL A 42 8.02 -8.42 -8.38
C VAL A 42 9.37 -7.69 -8.42
N SER A 43 9.96 -7.60 -9.60
CA SER A 43 11.35 -7.20 -9.82
C SER A 43 11.52 -6.22 -10.97
N LEU A 44 12.66 -5.53 -10.98
CA LEU A 44 13.17 -4.74 -12.11
C LEU A 44 14.60 -5.19 -12.41
N LEU A 45 14.84 -5.71 -13.62
CA LEU A 45 16.15 -6.26 -14.02
C LEU A 45 17.26 -5.20 -14.08
N GLU A 46 16.89 -3.96 -14.40
CA GLU A 46 17.81 -2.84 -14.59
C GLU A 46 17.70 -1.79 -13.48
N ALA A 47 17.34 -2.22 -12.26
CA ALA A 47 17.15 -1.31 -11.13
C ALA A 47 18.44 -0.54 -10.81
N GLY A 48 19.55 -1.26 -10.59
CA GLY A 48 20.89 -0.70 -10.35
C GLY A 48 20.92 0.39 -9.27
N GLY A 49 20.14 0.24 -8.20
CA GLY A 49 19.99 1.22 -7.13
C GLY A 49 19.07 2.42 -7.43
N ARG A 50 18.59 2.57 -8.67
CA ARG A 50 17.77 3.72 -9.13
C ARG A 50 16.28 3.58 -8.80
N HIS A 51 15.95 2.98 -7.67
CA HIS A 51 14.57 2.60 -7.30
C HIS A 51 13.58 3.77 -7.39
N ARG A 52 13.93 4.90 -6.77
CA ARG A 52 13.09 6.13 -6.71
C ARG A 52 12.94 6.81 -8.08
N GLN A 53 13.90 6.61 -8.98
CA GLN A 53 13.85 7.16 -10.33
C GLN A 53 12.97 6.31 -11.25
N LEU A 54 12.99 4.98 -11.06
CA LEU A 54 12.35 4.02 -11.96
C LEU A 54 10.92 3.65 -11.53
N ILE A 55 10.59 3.81 -10.26
CA ILE A 55 9.29 3.44 -9.70
C ILE A 55 8.54 4.72 -9.32
N PRO A 56 7.50 5.11 -10.08
CA PRO A 56 6.67 6.25 -9.75
C PRO A 56 5.90 6.07 -8.44
N ASP A 57 5.53 7.18 -7.81
CA ASP A 57 4.56 7.18 -6.71
C ASP A 57 3.25 6.49 -7.12
N GLY A 58 2.66 5.76 -6.18
CA GLY A 58 1.47 4.93 -6.42
C GLY A 58 1.76 3.60 -7.10
N GLN A 59 3.03 3.30 -7.46
CA GLN A 59 3.41 2.03 -8.11
C GLN A 59 4.49 1.26 -7.35
N LEU A 60 4.66 1.57 -6.06
CA LEU A 60 5.72 0.99 -5.24
C LEU A 60 5.54 -0.52 -5.05
N CYS A 61 4.30 -1.00 -4.87
CA CYS A 61 4.02 -2.40 -4.59
C CYS A 61 4.07 -3.29 -5.84
N SER A 62 3.87 -2.71 -7.03
CA SER A 62 4.07 -3.39 -8.32
C SER A 62 5.49 -3.24 -8.90
N ALA A 63 6.33 -2.41 -8.27
CA ALA A 63 7.62 -1.96 -8.82
C ALA A 63 7.49 -1.27 -10.20
N GLY A 64 6.40 -0.52 -10.42
CA GLY A 64 6.14 0.15 -11.71
C GLY A 64 5.71 -0.79 -12.83
N ARG A 65 5.46 -2.07 -12.55
CA ARG A 65 5.14 -3.07 -13.58
C ARG A 65 3.64 -3.28 -13.71
N ALA A 66 3.12 -3.05 -14.91
CA ALA A 66 1.70 -3.26 -15.24
C ALA A 66 1.18 -4.67 -14.89
N LYS A 67 2.03 -5.70 -14.98
CA LYS A 67 1.73 -7.08 -14.56
C LYS A 67 1.25 -7.15 -13.10
N TYR A 68 1.85 -6.36 -12.22
CA TYR A 68 1.60 -6.39 -10.77
C TYR A 68 0.72 -5.24 -10.28
N ARG A 69 0.05 -4.49 -11.18
CA ARG A 69 -0.73 -3.28 -10.85
C ARG A 69 -1.83 -3.50 -9.78
N GLY A 70 -2.33 -4.73 -9.64
CA GLY A 70 -3.29 -5.08 -8.59
C GLY A 70 -2.73 -4.94 -7.17
N LEU A 71 -1.41 -4.99 -7.00
CA LEU A 71 -0.75 -4.80 -5.70
C LEU A 71 -0.75 -3.34 -5.24
N ASP A 72 -0.98 -2.39 -6.15
CA ASP A 72 -0.96 -0.95 -5.86
C ASP A 72 -2.31 -0.40 -5.39
N LEU A 73 -3.36 -1.23 -5.35
CA LEU A 73 -4.70 -0.79 -4.98
C LEU A 73 -4.72 -0.18 -3.56
N PRO A 74 -5.16 1.08 -3.40
CA PRO A 74 -5.21 1.76 -2.11
C PRO A 74 -6.43 1.30 -1.31
N ARG A 75 -6.26 0.26 -0.50
CA ARG A 75 -7.35 -0.37 0.27
C ARG A 75 -7.01 -0.50 1.74
N ALA A 76 -8.00 -0.25 2.59
CA ALA A 76 -7.87 -0.43 4.04
C ALA A 76 -8.04 -1.90 4.49
N ASP A 77 -8.50 -2.79 3.61
CA ASP A 77 -8.86 -4.18 3.93
C ASP A 77 -7.85 -5.22 3.40
N TRP A 78 -6.66 -4.79 2.97
CA TRP A 78 -5.56 -5.73 2.72
C TRP A 78 -5.33 -6.60 3.98
N PRO A 79 -5.18 -7.93 3.83
CA PRO A 79 -4.86 -8.80 4.96
C PRO A 79 -3.55 -8.35 5.61
N ALA A 80 -3.63 -8.02 6.91
CA ALA A 80 -2.51 -7.43 7.64
C ALA A 80 -2.07 -8.33 8.79
N LYS A 81 -0.75 -8.43 9.00
CA LYS A 81 -0.20 -9.11 10.18
C LYS A 81 -0.22 -8.16 11.39
N ARG A 82 -0.72 -8.65 12.53
CA ARG A 82 -0.58 -7.94 13.80
C ARG A 82 0.87 -7.89 14.26
N MET A 83 1.35 -6.70 14.60
CA MET A 83 2.74 -6.44 15.01
C MET A 83 2.80 -5.44 16.17
N SER A 84 3.96 -5.34 16.81
CA SER A 84 4.26 -4.31 17.79
C SER A 84 5.49 -3.50 17.37
N SER A 85 5.60 -2.28 17.87
CA SER A 85 6.81 -1.47 17.72
C SER A 85 7.99 -2.12 18.48
N GLY A 86 9.22 -1.71 18.17
CA GLY A 86 10.45 -2.29 18.71
C GLY A 86 11.00 -3.44 17.87
N ALA A 87 11.80 -4.30 18.49
CA ALA A 87 12.47 -5.40 17.79
C ALA A 87 11.44 -6.40 17.22
N GLN A 88 11.45 -6.56 15.90
CA GLN A 88 10.59 -7.50 15.19
C GLN A 88 11.42 -8.34 14.23
N THR A 89 11.08 -9.62 14.14
CA THR A 89 11.71 -10.53 13.17
C THR A 89 10.95 -10.49 11.87
N ILE A 90 11.66 -10.25 10.77
CA ILE A 90 11.15 -10.37 9.41
C ILE A 90 11.79 -11.59 8.74
N THR A 91 11.03 -12.29 7.90
CA THR A 91 11.47 -13.44 7.11
C THR A 91 11.23 -13.17 5.62
N TYR A 92 12.28 -13.31 4.84
CA TYR A 92 12.23 -13.21 3.39
C TYR A 92 12.38 -14.60 2.78
N HIS A 93 11.42 -14.99 1.94
CA HIS A 93 11.46 -16.22 1.17
C HIS A 93 12.03 -15.91 -0.22
N ALA A 94 13.21 -16.43 -0.51
CA ALA A 94 13.86 -16.36 -1.81
C ALA A 94 13.80 -17.73 -2.48
N SER A 95 12.96 -17.90 -3.52
CA SER A 95 12.90 -19.15 -4.27
C SER A 95 14.22 -19.46 -4.98
N ALA A 96 14.96 -18.42 -5.35
CA ALA A 96 16.33 -18.49 -5.88
C ALA A 96 17.19 -17.47 -5.13
N PRO A 97 18.01 -17.89 -4.15
CA PRO A 97 18.86 -16.95 -3.42
C PRO A 97 19.98 -16.37 -4.29
N HIS A 98 20.29 -15.08 -4.11
CA HIS A 98 21.40 -14.41 -4.79
C HIS A 98 22.38 -13.83 -3.78
N SER A 99 23.62 -14.33 -3.82
CA SER A 99 24.71 -13.92 -2.93
C SER A 99 25.08 -12.45 -3.11
N ALA A 100 25.76 -11.91 -2.09
CA ALA A 100 26.20 -10.52 -2.04
C ALA A 100 25.09 -9.55 -2.50
N SER A 101 23.95 -9.57 -1.81
CA SER A 101 22.82 -8.68 -2.07
C SER A 101 22.62 -7.68 -0.93
N ASN A 102 22.02 -6.54 -1.21
CA ASN A 102 21.60 -5.57 -0.22
C ASN A 102 20.09 -5.70 0.03
N PHE A 103 19.68 -5.63 1.30
CA PHE A 103 18.28 -5.61 1.71
C PHE A 103 17.99 -4.33 2.48
N GLU A 104 16.99 -3.58 2.05
CA GLU A 104 16.52 -2.38 2.72
C GLU A 104 15.09 -2.57 3.20
N PHE A 105 14.81 -2.11 4.42
CA PHE A 105 13.49 -2.16 5.01
C PHE A 105 13.01 -0.76 5.37
N TYR A 106 11.76 -0.51 5.05
CA TYR A 106 11.06 0.74 5.27
C TYR A 106 9.69 0.46 5.89
N ILE A 107 9.13 1.46 6.55
CA ILE A 107 7.74 1.46 7.01
C ILE A 107 7.09 2.78 6.63
N THR A 108 5.78 2.78 6.39
CA THR A 108 5.07 4.05 6.22
C THR A 108 5.22 4.95 7.46
N ARG A 109 5.25 6.27 7.24
CA ARG A 109 5.28 7.29 8.29
C ARG A 109 4.01 7.23 9.14
N ASP A 110 4.09 7.77 10.34
CA ASP A 110 2.92 7.93 11.19
C ASP A 110 1.86 8.84 10.51
N GLY A 111 0.58 8.54 10.74
CA GLY A 111 -0.54 9.22 10.09
C GLY A 111 -0.72 8.92 8.59
N TRP A 112 0.01 7.97 8.01
CA TRP A 112 -0.26 7.48 6.65
C TRP A 112 -1.61 6.73 6.60
N SER A 113 -2.35 6.87 5.50
CA SER A 113 -3.63 6.18 5.29
C SER A 113 -3.51 5.07 4.23
N PRO A 114 -4.05 3.87 4.50
CA PRO A 114 -4.08 2.78 3.52
C PRO A 114 -5.04 3.00 2.34
N THR A 115 -5.90 4.02 2.42
CA THR A 115 -6.82 4.40 1.34
C THR A 115 -6.21 5.39 0.33
N GLN A 116 -4.90 5.67 0.44
CA GLN A 116 -4.17 6.52 -0.48
C GLN A 116 -3.08 5.72 -1.21
N PRO A 117 -2.77 6.02 -2.48
CA PRO A 117 -1.64 5.39 -3.17
C PRO A 117 -0.34 5.64 -2.41
N LEU A 118 0.45 4.58 -2.20
CA LEU A 118 1.73 4.64 -1.47
C LEU A 118 2.75 5.47 -2.26
N ARG A 119 3.43 6.41 -1.60
CA ARG A 119 4.47 7.26 -2.21
C ARG A 119 5.82 7.04 -1.56
N TRP A 120 6.89 7.38 -2.26
CA TRP A 120 8.24 7.37 -1.67
C TRP A 120 8.35 8.28 -0.46
N SER A 121 7.67 9.42 -0.48
CA SER A 121 7.62 10.37 0.64
C SER A 121 6.90 9.82 1.88
N ASP A 122 6.13 8.74 1.73
CA ASP A 122 5.47 8.10 2.87
C ASP A 122 6.38 7.12 3.58
N LEU A 123 7.53 6.76 3.02
CA LEU A 123 8.40 5.73 3.58
C LEU A 123 9.48 6.31 4.51
N VAL A 124 9.54 5.75 5.72
CA VAL A 124 10.61 5.94 6.68
C VAL A 124 11.54 4.73 6.60
N HIS A 125 12.82 4.97 6.35
CA HIS A 125 13.85 3.93 6.37
C HIS A 125 14.02 3.37 7.79
N ILE A 126 14.13 2.05 7.90
CA ILE A 126 14.39 1.35 9.16
C ILE A 126 15.83 0.87 9.21
N GLN A 127 16.22 0.02 8.25
CA GLN A 127 17.53 -0.62 8.28
C GLN A 127 17.95 -1.11 6.89
N THR A 128 19.26 -1.09 6.66
CA THR A 128 19.90 -1.70 5.48
C THR A 128 20.87 -2.79 5.93
N PHE A 129 20.78 -3.96 5.30
CA PHE A 129 21.74 -5.05 5.43
C PHE A 129 22.52 -5.19 4.12
N ASN A 130 23.79 -4.84 4.12
CA ASN A 130 24.64 -4.85 2.93
C ASN A 130 25.35 -6.19 2.74
N ARG A 131 25.61 -6.58 1.49
CA ARG A 131 26.48 -7.73 1.12
C ARG A 131 26.06 -9.05 1.79
N GLN A 132 24.76 -9.28 1.90
CA GLN A 132 24.17 -10.47 2.51
C GLN A 132 24.19 -11.65 1.56
N ASN A 133 24.32 -12.86 2.11
CA ASN A 133 24.17 -14.12 1.40
C ASN A 133 22.88 -14.81 1.86
N PRO A 134 21.71 -14.44 1.31
CA PRO A 134 20.44 -15.02 1.73
C PRO A 134 20.40 -16.52 1.44
N THR A 135 19.67 -17.25 2.28
CA THR A 135 19.22 -18.62 2.01
C THR A 135 17.78 -18.58 1.51
N THR A 136 17.16 -19.74 1.30
CA THR A 136 15.74 -19.84 0.92
C THR A 136 14.83 -19.08 1.89
N PHE A 137 15.12 -19.13 3.20
CA PHE A 137 14.43 -18.34 4.21
C PHE A 137 15.44 -17.61 5.06
N THR A 138 15.56 -16.30 4.83
CA THR A 138 16.49 -15.45 5.59
C THR A 138 15.71 -14.61 6.58
N LYS A 139 16.21 -14.54 7.82
CA LYS A 139 15.60 -13.80 8.91
C LYS A 139 16.49 -12.65 9.32
N TRP A 140 15.87 -11.51 9.61
CA TRP A 140 16.53 -10.36 10.22
C TRP A 140 15.68 -9.84 11.36
N THR A 141 16.33 -9.28 12.37
CA THR A 141 15.66 -8.47 13.39
C THR A 141 15.85 -7.01 13.01
N ILE A 142 14.73 -6.30 12.87
CA ILE A 142 14.68 -4.86 12.62
C ILE A 142 13.95 -4.18 13.76
N ASN A 143 14.33 -2.95 14.08
CA ASN A 143 13.67 -2.16 15.11
C ASN A 143 12.60 -1.26 14.49
N ILE A 144 11.34 -1.64 14.66
CA ILE A 144 10.20 -0.88 14.15
C ILE A 144 9.99 0.38 15.00
N PRO A 145 9.98 1.59 14.41
CA PRO A 145 9.67 2.82 15.17
C PRO A 145 8.22 2.79 15.70
N PRO A 146 7.88 3.63 16.69
CA PRO A 146 6.51 3.73 17.21
C PRO A 146 5.48 3.93 16.09
N ARG A 147 4.44 3.09 16.07
CA ARG A 147 3.32 3.12 15.11
C ARG A 147 2.01 2.69 15.76
N THR A 148 0.89 3.16 15.21
CA THR A 148 -0.46 2.73 15.56
C THR A 148 -1.28 2.52 14.28
N GLY A 149 -2.28 1.65 14.34
CA GLY A 149 -3.14 1.35 13.20
C GLY A 149 -2.41 0.63 12.06
N ARG A 150 -2.91 0.84 10.84
CA ARG A 150 -2.47 0.13 9.63
C ARG A 150 -1.28 0.82 8.97
N HIS A 151 -0.27 0.02 8.63
CA HIS A 151 0.93 0.47 7.93
C HIS A 151 1.35 -0.53 6.85
N ILE A 152 2.27 -0.12 5.99
CA ILE A 152 2.96 -1.00 5.05
C ILE A 152 4.43 -1.08 5.47
N LEU A 153 4.94 -2.31 5.61
CA LEU A 153 6.37 -2.57 5.53
C LEU A 153 6.75 -2.76 4.07
N TYR A 154 7.71 -1.97 3.61
CA TYR A 154 8.24 -2.02 2.26
C TYR A 154 9.67 -2.55 2.29
N SER A 155 10.00 -3.48 1.40
CA SER A 155 11.37 -3.97 1.27
C SER A 155 11.89 -3.85 -0.15
N ILE A 156 13.21 -3.62 -0.24
CA ILE A 156 13.97 -3.64 -1.47
C ILE A 156 15.09 -4.67 -1.30
N TRP A 157 15.16 -5.64 -2.20
CA TRP A 157 16.29 -6.56 -2.34
C TRP A 157 17.04 -6.22 -3.62
N GLN A 158 18.19 -5.55 -3.51
CA GLN A 158 19.05 -5.21 -4.64
C GLN A 158 20.18 -6.24 -4.75
N ARG A 159 20.29 -6.90 -5.91
CA ARG A 159 21.49 -7.69 -6.23
C ARG A 159 22.64 -6.73 -6.51
N VAL A 160 23.83 -6.98 -5.96
CA VAL A 160 24.99 -6.11 -6.21
C VAL A 160 26.16 -6.81 -6.90
N VAL A 161 26.01 -8.10 -7.21
CA VAL A 161 26.98 -8.88 -7.99
C VAL A 161 26.27 -9.61 -9.13
N GLY A 162 26.82 -9.48 -10.34
CA GLY A 162 26.38 -10.21 -11.53
C GLY A 162 25.04 -9.77 -12.15
N SER A 163 24.33 -8.80 -11.57
CA SER A 163 23.10 -8.23 -12.13
C SER A 163 22.77 -6.88 -11.48
N ALA A 164 22.04 -6.03 -12.21
CA ALA A 164 21.43 -4.81 -11.69
C ALA A 164 20.03 -5.04 -11.09
N GLU A 165 19.53 -6.28 -11.07
CA GLU A 165 18.16 -6.60 -10.69
C GLU A 165 17.85 -6.29 -9.22
N ALA A 166 16.64 -5.80 -8.97
CA ALA A 166 16.09 -5.67 -7.62
C ALA A 166 14.66 -6.21 -7.52
N PHE A 167 14.29 -6.68 -6.34
CA PHE A 167 12.96 -7.19 -5.99
C PHE A 167 12.31 -6.30 -4.92
N TYR A 168 10.99 -6.22 -4.95
CA TYR A 168 10.22 -5.27 -4.13
C TYR A 168 9.02 -5.95 -3.48
N THR A 169 8.71 -5.59 -2.23
CA THR A 169 7.58 -6.20 -1.53
C THR A 169 6.87 -5.20 -0.63
N CYS A 170 5.54 -5.15 -0.68
CA CYS A 170 4.69 -4.50 0.32
C CYS A 170 4.05 -5.55 1.23
N SER A 171 4.18 -5.41 2.54
CA SER A 171 3.50 -6.23 3.55
C SER A 171 2.64 -5.35 4.43
N ASP A 172 1.33 -5.57 4.44
CA ASP A 172 0.40 -4.84 5.31
C ASP A 172 0.52 -5.36 6.75
N VAL A 173 0.58 -4.42 7.69
CA VAL A 173 0.77 -4.68 9.12
C VAL A 173 -0.15 -3.80 9.93
N ASP A 174 -0.52 -4.25 11.12
CA ASP A 174 -1.43 -3.56 12.01
C ASP A 174 -0.85 -3.54 13.43
N PHE A 175 -0.60 -2.34 13.95
CA PHE A 175 -0.03 -2.11 15.27
C PHE A 175 -1.09 -1.96 16.36
N GLY A 176 -2.37 -2.07 16.00
CA GLY A 176 -3.47 -1.77 16.91
C GLY A 176 -3.42 -0.33 17.42
N GLY A 177 -4.03 -0.09 18.56
CA GLY A 177 -4.24 1.25 19.11
C GLY A 177 -5.68 1.41 19.55
N THR A 178 -5.88 2.23 20.58
CA THR A 178 -7.21 2.58 21.12
C THR A 178 -7.94 3.54 20.17
N THR A 179 -8.28 3.08 18.98
CA THR A 179 -9.62 3.38 18.50
C THR A 179 -10.47 2.27 19.10
N THR A 180 -11.34 2.61 20.04
CA THR A 180 -12.50 1.78 20.36
C THR A 180 -12.99 1.14 19.05
N PRO A 181 -13.04 -0.19 18.92
CA PRO A 181 -14.02 -0.77 18.01
C PRO A 181 -15.39 -0.18 18.42
N PRO A 182 -16.39 -0.04 17.54
CA PRO A 182 -17.75 -0.12 18.03
C PRO A 182 -17.90 -1.52 18.62
N THR A 183 -17.54 -1.67 19.88
CA THR A 183 -18.02 -2.75 20.72
C THR A 183 -19.45 -2.34 21.01
N ASP A 184 -20.41 -3.12 20.51
CA ASP A 184 -21.81 -3.00 20.89
C ASP A 184 -21.88 -2.79 22.41
N PRO A 185 -22.40 -1.65 22.90
CA PRO A 185 -22.63 -1.51 24.33
C PRO A 185 -23.77 -2.46 24.72
N PRO A 186 -23.66 -3.18 25.84
CA PRO A 186 -24.74 -4.03 26.33
C PRO A 186 -25.95 -3.15 26.69
N THR A 187 -27.11 -3.68 26.34
CA THR A 187 -28.46 -3.18 26.60
C THR A 187 -28.62 -2.65 28.03
N ASP A 188 -28.86 -1.36 28.18
CA ASP A 188 -29.98 -0.81 28.98
C ASP A 188 -30.14 0.73 28.76
N PRO A 189 -31.39 1.26 28.74
CA PRO A 189 -31.70 2.69 28.55
C PRO A 189 -31.55 3.46 29.88
N PRO A 190 -31.49 4.82 29.99
CA PRO A 190 -32.37 5.77 29.26
C PRO A 190 -31.87 7.24 29.00
N THR A 191 -32.62 7.94 28.13
CA THR A 191 -33.00 9.39 28.09
C THR A 191 -31.97 10.53 28.21
N ASP A 192 -31.57 11.14 27.08
CA ASP A 192 -31.89 12.52 26.60
C ASP A 192 -30.92 13.00 25.49
N PRO A 193 -31.34 13.82 24.50
CA PRO A 193 -30.57 14.13 23.30
C PRO A 193 -29.63 15.34 23.47
N PRO A 194 -28.51 15.40 22.72
CA PRO A 194 -28.36 16.54 21.82
C PRO A 194 -27.69 16.22 20.46
N THR A 195 -28.40 16.65 19.41
CA THR A 195 -27.94 17.34 18.18
C THR A 195 -26.88 16.69 17.26
N ASP A 196 -27.36 16.20 16.11
CA ASP A 196 -26.62 15.71 14.94
C ASP A 196 -25.57 16.70 14.37
N PRO A 197 -24.45 16.22 13.80
CA PRO A 197 -23.76 16.88 12.69
C PRO A 197 -24.32 16.39 11.33
N PRO A 198 -24.26 17.20 10.25
CA PRO A 198 -25.11 17.05 9.07
C PRO A 198 -24.72 15.84 8.21
N THR A 199 -25.73 15.04 7.87
CA THR A 199 -25.69 14.02 6.81
C THR A 199 -26.33 14.62 5.56
N ASP A 200 -25.57 15.41 4.79
CA ASP A 200 -25.95 15.70 3.41
C ASP A 200 -25.19 14.77 2.45
N PRO A 201 -25.86 14.17 1.45
CA PRO A 201 -25.19 13.46 0.37
C PRO A 201 -24.25 14.43 -0.39
N PRO A 202 -23.13 13.95 -0.98
CA PRO A 202 -22.21 14.82 -1.68
C PRO A 202 -22.92 15.53 -2.83
N SER A 203 -23.10 16.84 -2.71
CA SER A 203 -23.68 17.70 -3.74
C SER A 203 -22.57 18.34 -4.58
N GLY A 204 -22.77 18.40 -5.91
CA GLY A 204 -21.83 19.03 -6.83
C GLY A 204 -21.86 18.49 -8.25
N THR A 205 -20.99 19.05 -9.11
CA THR A 205 -20.83 18.66 -10.52
C THR A 205 -19.70 17.65 -10.76
N TRP A 206 -18.95 17.28 -9.72
CA TRP A 206 -17.98 16.18 -9.81
C TRP A 206 -18.68 14.82 -9.85
N THR A 207 -18.18 13.89 -10.66
CA THR A 207 -18.73 12.54 -10.80
C THR A 207 -17.62 11.54 -11.09
N ALA A 208 -17.62 10.40 -10.37
CA ALA A 208 -16.71 9.30 -10.64
C ALA A 208 -17.00 8.69 -12.03
N GLY A 209 -15.95 8.29 -12.75
CA GLY A 209 -16.02 7.78 -14.12
C GLY A 209 -16.01 8.87 -15.20
N THR A 210 -16.06 10.16 -14.83
CA THR A 210 -16.01 11.27 -15.79
C THR A 210 -14.58 11.70 -16.09
N ALA A 211 -14.29 11.98 -17.37
CA ALA A 211 -13.02 12.56 -17.80
C ALA A 211 -13.00 14.08 -17.58
N TYR A 212 -11.95 14.57 -16.92
CA TYR A 212 -11.72 15.98 -16.62
C TYR A 212 -10.43 16.45 -17.29
N SER A 213 -10.49 17.64 -17.89
CA SER A 213 -9.31 18.30 -18.49
C SER A 213 -8.63 19.23 -17.48
N ALA A 214 -7.31 19.45 -17.60
CA ALA A 214 -6.62 20.43 -16.77
C ALA A 214 -7.24 21.83 -16.91
N GLY A 215 -7.41 22.51 -15.79
CA GLY A 215 -8.09 23.79 -15.69
C GLY A 215 -9.60 23.73 -15.54
N GLN A 216 -10.25 22.58 -15.80
CA GLN A 216 -11.69 22.41 -15.64
C GLN A 216 -12.10 22.54 -14.16
N GLN A 217 -13.16 23.29 -13.88
CA GLN A 217 -13.67 23.46 -12.52
C GLN A 217 -14.92 22.60 -12.27
N VAL A 218 -15.01 22.03 -11.07
CA VAL A 218 -16.14 21.22 -10.60
C VAL A 218 -16.51 21.64 -9.18
N THR A 219 -17.74 21.34 -8.76
CA THR A 219 -18.16 21.48 -7.36
C THR A 219 -18.22 20.12 -6.68
N TYR A 220 -17.81 20.07 -5.42
CA TYR A 220 -17.91 18.88 -4.56
C TYR A 220 -18.01 19.32 -3.09
N ASN A 221 -19.05 18.85 -2.38
CA ASN A 221 -19.33 19.21 -0.98
C ASN A 221 -19.35 20.73 -0.73
N GLY A 222 -20.04 21.48 -1.60
CA GLY A 222 -20.20 22.93 -1.46
C GLY A 222 -18.94 23.76 -1.77
N ALA A 223 -17.84 23.15 -2.21
CA ALA A 223 -16.62 23.85 -2.61
C ALA A 223 -16.32 23.67 -4.11
N THR A 224 -15.66 24.66 -4.70
CA THR A 224 -15.21 24.63 -6.10
C THR A 224 -13.75 24.17 -6.17
N TYR A 225 -13.45 23.30 -7.12
CA TYR A 225 -12.11 22.76 -7.34
C TYR A 225 -11.72 22.84 -8.81
N LYS A 226 -10.47 23.17 -9.08
CA LYS A 226 -9.83 23.20 -10.38
C LYS A 226 -9.01 21.93 -10.60
N CYS A 227 -9.26 21.24 -11.70
CA CYS A 227 -8.48 20.10 -12.14
C CYS A 227 -7.05 20.56 -12.50
N LEU A 228 -6.03 19.93 -11.90
CA LEU A 228 -4.61 20.26 -12.12
C LEU A 228 -4.00 19.44 -13.26
N GLN A 229 -4.45 18.20 -13.42
CA GLN A 229 -3.92 17.24 -14.40
C GLN A 229 -5.07 16.51 -15.07
N PRO A 230 -5.07 16.32 -16.41
CA PRO A 230 -6.15 15.64 -17.09
C PRO A 230 -6.24 14.17 -16.67
N HIS A 231 -7.43 13.69 -16.32
CA HIS A 231 -7.65 12.33 -15.83
C HIS A 231 -9.12 11.90 -15.97
N THR A 232 -9.37 10.59 -15.92
CA THR A 232 -10.71 10.04 -15.64
C THR A 232 -10.85 9.85 -14.14
N ALA A 233 -11.82 10.52 -13.51
CA ALA A 233 -12.04 10.42 -12.07
C ALA A 233 -12.44 8.99 -11.68
N LEU A 234 -11.87 8.50 -10.58
CA LEU A 234 -12.25 7.22 -9.97
C LEU A 234 -12.94 7.48 -8.63
N ALA A 235 -13.72 6.51 -8.15
CA ALA A 235 -14.21 6.55 -6.77
C ALA A 235 -13.00 6.59 -5.81
N GLY A 236 -13.02 7.51 -4.84
CA GLY A 236 -11.86 7.82 -3.99
C GLY A 236 -10.95 8.93 -4.52
N TRP A 237 -11.19 9.45 -5.73
CA TRP A 237 -10.48 10.60 -6.31
C TRP A 237 -11.29 11.90 -6.22
N GLU A 238 -12.10 12.03 -5.16
CA GLU A 238 -12.90 13.23 -4.97
C GLU A 238 -11.97 14.46 -4.83
N PRO A 239 -12.42 15.65 -5.27
CA PRO A 239 -11.56 16.83 -5.27
C PRO A 239 -10.98 17.23 -3.91
N ALA A 240 -11.70 16.97 -2.83
CA ALA A 240 -11.23 17.20 -1.47
C ALA A 240 -10.12 16.20 -1.03
N ASN A 241 -10.08 15.01 -1.64
CA ASN A 241 -9.24 13.89 -1.23
C ASN A 241 -7.96 13.76 -2.07
N THR A 242 -7.89 14.42 -3.23
CA THR A 242 -6.79 14.25 -4.21
C THR A 242 -6.16 15.57 -4.63
N ALA A 243 -5.46 16.23 -3.70
CA ALA A 243 -4.82 17.53 -3.90
C ALA A 243 -3.79 17.61 -5.06
N ALA A 244 -3.31 16.45 -5.56
CA ALA A 244 -2.42 16.39 -6.72
C ALA A 244 -3.19 16.52 -8.06
N LEU A 245 -4.47 16.17 -8.07
CA LEU A 245 -5.37 16.24 -9.23
C LEU A 245 -6.31 17.44 -9.15
N TRP A 246 -6.56 17.98 -7.96
CA TRP A 246 -7.50 19.06 -7.72
C TRP A 246 -6.94 20.13 -6.78
N GLN A 247 -7.24 21.38 -7.09
CA GLN A 247 -6.94 22.53 -6.24
C GLN A 247 -8.24 23.23 -5.87
N LYS A 248 -8.49 23.44 -4.57
CA LYS A 248 -9.64 24.24 -4.12
C LYS A 248 -9.49 25.69 -4.59
N VAL A 249 -10.55 26.26 -5.14
CA VAL A 249 -10.64 27.65 -5.61
C VAL A 249 -11.28 28.53 -4.54
#